data_AF-A0A7C5GYC9-F1
#
_entry.id   AF-A0A7C5GYC9-F1
#
_cell.length_a   1.000
_cell.length_b   1.000
_cell.length_c   1.000
_cell.angle_alpha   90.00
_cell.angle_beta   90.00
_cell.angle_gamma   90.00
#
_symmetry.space_group_name_H-M   'P 1'
#
loop_
_entity.id
_entity.type
_entity.pdbx_description
1 polymer ?
#
loop_
_entity_poly.entity_id
_entity_poly.type
_entity_poly.pdbx_seq_one_letter_code
_entity_poly.pdbx_strand_id
1 'polypeptide(L)'
;MFGNAKGITLEQLDLQKRLIIALALSFLVFVGSSFFMGGAQSQKTLQDSNQSAQNQKVENQAPAIAASNEAIKTPASADRTAMSAPAQENSRVLATVSSRVSSIKIDEFGRIAQVTLLEEKYRDDEGKPLKLFKADAVKPLELRFSDPTLNAEAFKVPYRASVHELRIKDAPETITLTQELTGLTVTKEIRFYTDGHYGLSVRTSKPVDYFITTGSRPIADTSKYMIAKGALIKDKDGLLTTIEDGDTKGDQSFNNVIFASAFDRYYASVLYDLKKGLNVTVSPGKNNDPLIFLKGSSDMQIEGYIGAKEYRTLKALSPQLTDVIEYGWFSFLSKPFFAVIVWIHGFVGNWGWAIILFT
;
A
#
# COMPACT_ATOMS: atom_id res chain seq x y z
N MET A 1 6.78 39.86 54.05
CA MET A 1 7.14 38.43 54.19
C MET A 1 6.72 37.70 52.93
N PHE A 2 7.63 37.46 51.98
CA PHE A 2 7.45 36.42 50.96
C PHE A 2 8.82 35.77 50.78
N GLY A 3 8.95 34.56 51.31
CA GLY A 3 10.18 33.76 51.26
C GLY A 3 10.31 33.07 49.90
N ASN A 4 11.49 33.19 49.31
CA ASN A 4 11.90 32.51 48.09
C ASN A 4 11.95 30.99 48.30
N ALA A 5 11.16 30.23 47.54
CA ALA A 5 11.34 28.78 47.39
C ALA A 5 12.41 28.52 46.31
N LYS A 6 13.60 28.08 46.71
CA LYS A 6 14.61 27.54 45.79
C LYS A 6 14.19 26.13 45.35
N GLY A 7 13.89 25.96 44.07
CA GLY A 7 13.71 24.64 43.47
C GLY A 7 15.03 23.86 43.50
N ILE A 8 14.99 22.62 44.00
CA ILE A 8 16.13 21.71 44.01
C ILE A 8 16.28 21.15 42.60
N THR A 9 17.39 21.47 41.92
CA THR A 9 17.74 20.90 40.62
C THR A 9 18.34 19.50 40.80
N LEU A 10 18.18 18.62 39.79
CA LEU A 10 18.72 17.24 39.83
C LEU A 10 20.23 17.20 40.14
N GLU A 11 20.96 18.27 39.84
CA GLU A 11 22.38 18.43 40.14
C GLU A 11 22.74 18.60 41.62
N GLN A 12 21.77 18.84 42.49
CA GLN A 12 22.00 18.97 43.94
C GLN A 12 21.75 17.65 44.70
N LEU A 13 21.29 16.61 43.99
CA LEU A 13 21.07 15.28 44.57
C LEU A 13 22.36 14.46 44.52
N ASP A 14 22.64 13.74 45.61
CA ASP A 14 23.76 12.80 45.67
C ASP A 14 23.59 11.66 44.63
N LEU A 15 24.71 11.08 44.18
CA LEU A 15 24.78 10.12 43.09
C LEU A 15 23.86 8.92 43.30
N GLN A 16 23.77 8.42 44.54
CA GLN A 16 22.87 7.32 44.90
C GLN A 16 21.40 7.70 44.66
N LYS A 17 20.99 8.93 45.00
CA LYS A 17 19.61 9.41 44.79
C LYS A 17 19.30 9.59 43.31
N ARG A 18 20.26 10.05 42.49
CA ARG A 18 20.10 10.14 41.03
C ARG A 18 19.97 8.77 40.39
N LEU A 19 20.77 7.80 40.82
CA LEU A 19 20.69 6.43 40.33
C LEU A 19 19.35 5.77 40.70
N ILE A 20 18.85 6.00 41.92
CA ILE A 20 17.53 5.50 42.35
C ILE A 20 16.40 6.15 41.54
N ILE A 21 16.47 7.46 41.28
CA ILE A 21 15.48 8.16 40.44
C ILE A 21 15.54 7.66 38.99
N ALA A 22 16.74 7.48 38.43
CA ALA A 22 16.93 6.94 37.09
C ALA A 22 16.42 5.49 36.97
N LEU A 23 16.67 4.66 37.98
CA LEU A 23 16.14 3.29 38.06
C LEU A 23 14.61 3.30 38.16
N ALA A 24 14.03 4.18 38.99
CA ALA A 24 12.58 4.31 39.13
C ALA A 24 11.91 4.82 37.85
N LEU A 25 12.53 5.78 37.15
CA LEU A 25 12.06 6.27 35.85
C LEU A 25 12.19 5.19 34.76
N SER A 26 13.30 4.46 34.73
CA SER A 26 13.50 3.32 33.83
C SER A 26 12.45 2.23 34.07
N PHE A 27 12.16 1.92 35.34
CA PHE A 27 11.13 0.97 35.72
C PHE A 27 9.71 1.47 35.38
N LEU A 28 9.43 2.76 35.53
CA LEU A 28 8.15 3.37 35.09
C LEU A 28 8.00 3.36 33.57
N VAL A 29 9.07 3.60 32.82
CA VAL A 29 9.06 3.47 31.36
C VAL A 29 8.87 2.01 30.95
N PHE A 30 9.47 1.05 31.67
CA PHE A 30 9.37 -0.37 31.39
C PHE A 30 8.00 -0.97 31.78
N VAL A 31 7.43 -0.58 32.92
CA VAL A 31 6.09 -1.02 33.36
C VAL A 31 5.00 -0.30 32.58
N GLY A 32 5.21 0.99 32.27
CA GLY A 32 4.35 1.72 31.33
C GLY A 32 4.38 1.06 29.96
N SER A 33 5.56 0.71 29.45
CA SER A 33 5.65 -0.01 28.17
C SER A 33 5.07 -1.42 28.27
N SER A 34 5.15 -2.14 29.41
CA SER A 34 4.52 -3.47 29.55
C SER A 34 2.99 -3.42 29.66
N PHE A 35 2.43 -2.38 30.28
CA PHE A 35 0.97 -2.19 30.36
C PHE A 35 0.39 -1.77 28.99
N PHE A 36 1.19 -1.09 28.17
CA PHE A 36 0.87 -0.73 26.78
C PHE A 36 1.28 -1.80 25.74
N MET A 37 2.21 -2.72 26.07
CA MET A 37 2.59 -3.92 25.27
C MET A 37 1.78 -5.17 25.65
N GLY A 38 1.07 -5.18 26.78
CA GLY A 38 0.23 -6.29 27.25
C GLY A 38 -0.99 -6.62 26.37
N GLY A 39 -1.13 -5.93 25.24
CA GLY A 39 -2.13 -6.20 24.21
C GLY A 39 -1.64 -7.01 23.00
N ALA A 40 -0.53 -7.76 23.06
CA ALA A 40 -0.24 -8.85 22.11
C ALA A 40 1.04 -9.62 22.48
N GLN A 41 0.97 -10.48 23.49
CA GLN A 41 1.92 -11.59 23.62
C GLN A 41 1.16 -12.87 23.94
N SER A 42 0.60 -13.50 22.90
CA SER A 42 0.36 -14.93 22.95
C SER A 42 1.70 -15.61 22.76
N GLN A 43 2.19 -16.25 23.83
CA GLN A 43 3.31 -17.18 23.79
C GLN A 43 3.05 -18.22 22.68
N LYS A 44 3.85 -18.18 21.61
CA LYS A 44 3.93 -19.30 20.66
C LYS A 44 4.81 -20.37 21.28
N THR A 45 4.18 -21.39 21.83
CA THR A 45 4.80 -22.71 21.99
C THR A 45 5.13 -23.21 20.58
N LEU A 46 6.41 -23.50 20.33
CA LEU A 46 6.86 -24.18 19.11
C LEU A 46 6.28 -25.59 19.12
N GLN A 47 5.33 -25.86 18.22
CA GLN A 47 4.91 -27.22 17.87
C GLN A 47 5.26 -27.43 16.40
N ASP A 48 6.27 -28.26 16.18
CA ASP A 48 6.62 -28.82 14.89
C ASP A 48 5.38 -29.43 14.26
N SER A 49 4.96 -28.89 13.12
CA SER A 49 4.00 -29.52 12.23
C SER A 49 4.71 -29.80 10.92
N ASN A 50 5.17 -31.05 10.77
CA ASN A 50 5.39 -31.66 9.47
C ASN A 50 4.08 -31.53 8.67
N GLN A 51 4.06 -30.68 7.65
CA GLN A 51 3.02 -30.69 6.63
C GLN A 51 3.60 -31.18 5.32
N SER A 52 3.14 -32.39 4.98
CA SER A 52 3.22 -33.06 3.69
C SER A 52 2.80 -32.10 2.57
N ALA A 53 3.63 -32.00 1.55
CA ALA A 53 3.31 -31.31 0.31
C ALA A 53 2.10 -32.01 -0.36
N GLN A 54 0.93 -31.35 -0.32
CA GLN A 54 -0.16 -31.63 -1.25
C GLN A 54 -0.23 -30.50 -2.27
N ASN A 55 -0.13 -30.88 -3.53
CA ASN A 55 -0.31 -30.03 -4.71
C ASN A 55 -1.66 -29.28 -4.63
N GLN A 56 -1.63 -28.00 -4.26
CA GLN A 56 -2.80 -27.12 -4.29
C GLN A 56 -2.91 -26.43 -5.65
N LYS A 57 -4.07 -26.60 -6.28
CA LYS A 57 -4.44 -25.91 -7.53
C LYS A 57 -4.75 -24.44 -7.19
N VAL A 58 -3.88 -23.55 -7.63
CA VAL A 58 -3.95 -22.09 -7.46
C VAL A 58 -5.06 -21.52 -8.35
N GLU A 59 -6.00 -20.75 -7.79
CA GLU A 59 -7.10 -20.14 -8.56
C GLU A 59 -7.24 -18.64 -8.26
N ASN A 60 -7.40 -17.83 -9.32
CA ASN A 60 -7.55 -16.37 -9.27
C ASN A 60 -8.95 -15.94 -8.83
N GLN A 61 -9.38 -16.33 -7.64
CA GLN A 61 -10.74 -16.07 -7.18
C GLN A 61 -10.95 -14.58 -6.85
N ALA A 62 -12.18 -14.07 -6.96
CA ALA A 62 -12.54 -12.76 -6.42
C ALA A 62 -12.80 -12.86 -4.89
N PRO A 63 -12.67 -11.76 -4.12
CA PRO A 63 -13.12 -11.74 -2.73
C PRO A 63 -14.60 -12.11 -2.60
N ALA A 64 -14.98 -12.69 -1.46
CA ALA A 64 -16.39 -12.99 -1.22
C ALA A 64 -17.16 -11.70 -0.92
N ILE A 65 -18.33 -11.54 -1.52
CA ILE A 65 -19.23 -10.44 -1.20
C ILE A 65 -19.86 -10.74 0.17
N ALA A 66 -19.48 -10.01 1.22
CA ALA A 66 -20.23 -10.03 2.46
C ALA A 66 -21.62 -9.43 2.20
N ALA A 67 -22.68 -10.19 2.48
CA ALA A 67 -24.03 -9.65 2.47
C ALA A 67 -24.10 -8.50 3.50
N SER A 68 -24.47 -7.32 3.04
CA SER A 68 -24.58 -6.12 3.88
C SER A 68 -25.63 -6.34 4.98
N ASN A 69 -25.18 -6.52 6.23
CA ASN A 69 -25.75 -5.89 7.41
C ASN A 69 -24.90 -6.14 8.66
N GLU A 70 -24.78 -5.07 9.44
CA GLU A 70 -24.28 -4.95 10.81
C GLU A 70 -22.78 -4.84 11.08
N ALA A 71 -22.52 -3.92 12.01
CA ALA A 71 -21.24 -3.46 12.49
C ALA A 71 -20.42 -4.58 13.14
N ILE A 72 -19.09 -4.43 13.00
CA ILE A 72 -18.00 -5.00 13.79
C ILE A 72 -18.46 -6.09 14.79
N LYS A 73 -18.29 -7.36 14.41
CA LYS A 73 -17.81 -8.44 15.29
C LYS A 73 -17.60 -9.76 14.51
N THR A 74 -16.46 -10.39 14.81
CA THR A 74 -16.06 -11.78 14.51
C THR A 74 -15.65 -12.09 13.05
N PRO A 75 -14.46 -12.69 12.82
CA PRO A 75 -14.08 -13.17 11.50
C PRO A 75 -14.93 -14.39 11.15
N ALA A 76 -15.49 -14.43 9.95
CA ALA A 76 -15.89 -15.69 9.33
C ALA A 76 -14.62 -16.50 9.03
N SER A 77 -14.14 -17.25 10.02
CA SER A 77 -13.03 -18.19 9.86
C SER A 77 -13.50 -19.44 9.12
N ALA A 78 -13.58 -19.34 7.81
CA ALA A 78 -13.35 -20.49 6.94
C ALA A 78 -11.89 -20.41 6.51
N ASP A 79 -11.11 -21.47 6.73
CA ASP A 79 -9.77 -21.64 6.18
C ASP A 79 -9.82 -21.37 4.67
N ARG A 80 -9.43 -20.17 4.24
CA ARG A 80 -9.33 -19.82 2.82
C ARG A 80 -7.88 -19.94 2.41
N THR A 81 -7.66 -20.67 1.33
CA THR A 81 -6.37 -20.78 0.67
C THR A 81 -5.90 -19.41 0.17
N ALA A 82 -4.61 -19.12 0.39
CA ALA A 82 -3.95 -17.89 -0.04
C ALA A 82 -4.16 -17.60 -1.54
N MET A 83 -4.63 -16.40 -1.86
CA MET A 83 -4.77 -15.93 -3.23
C MET A 83 -3.37 -15.68 -3.83
N SER A 84 -3.06 -16.32 -4.94
CA SER A 84 -1.80 -16.08 -5.65
C SER A 84 -2.06 -15.42 -7.00
N ALA A 85 -1.02 -14.82 -7.59
CA ALA A 85 -1.07 -14.37 -8.97
C ALA A 85 -1.26 -15.58 -9.89
N PRO A 86 -1.94 -15.44 -11.04
CA PRO A 86 -1.82 -16.46 -12.07
C PRO A 86 -0.35 -16.68 -12.40
N ALA A 87 0.04 -17.94 -12.58
CA ALA A 87 1.35 -18.35 -13.08
C ALA A 87 1.57 -17.88 -14.54
N GLN A 88 1.63 -16.57 -14.76
CA GLN A 88 1.92 -15.94 -16.03
C GLN A 88 3.06 -14.95 -15.81
N GLU A 89 4.23 -15.49 -15.44
CA GLU A 89 5.47 -14.73 -15.22
C GLU A 89 5.91 -13.93 -16.47
N ASN A 90 5.36 -14.22 -17.66
CA ASN A 90 5.72 -13.63 -18.94
C ASN A 90 4.49 -13.26 -19.82
N SER A 91 3.49 -12.57 -19.25
CA SER A 91 2.40 -11.99 -20.05
C SER A 91 2.92 -11.00 -21.09
N ARG A 92 2.34 -11.02 -22.30
CA ARG A 92 2.71 -10.11 -23.40
C ARG A 92 2.43 -8.66 -23.01
N VAL A 93 3.36 -7.76 -23.33
CA VAL A 93 3.18 -6.31 -23.14
C VAL A 93 2.29 -5.75 -24.26
N LEU A 94 1.18 -5.11 -23.89
CA LEU A 94 0.31 -4.39 -24.82
C LEU A 94 0.78 -2.97 -25.09
N ALA A 95 1.23 -2.28 -24.05
CA ALA A 95 1.63 -0.88 -24.19
C ALA A 95 2.73 -0.49 -23.22
N THR A 96 3.54 0.48 -23.63
CA THR A 96 4.53 1.13 -22.77
C THR A 96 4.19 2.62 -22.64
N VAL A 97 4.03 3.09 -21.41
CA VAL A 97 3.85 4.50 -21.07
C VAL A 97 5.16 5.01 -20.50
N SER A 98 5.74 6.02 -21.11
CA SER A 98 7.02 6.59 -20.67
C SER A 98 6.86 8.04 -20.28
N SER A 99 7.52 8.43 -19.20
CA SER A 99 7.68 9.81 -18.76
C SER A 99 9.17 10.11 -18.55
N ARG A 100 9.50 11.31 -18.06
CA ARG A 100 10.86 11.63 -17.65
C ARG A 100 11.33 10.81 -16.43
N VAL A 101 10.41 10.41 -15.54
CA VAL A 101 10.77 9.80 -14.24
C VAL A 101 10.47 8.31 -14.17
N SER A 102 9.63 7.79 -15.06
CA SER A 102 9.21 6.39 -15.02
C SER A 102 8.88 5.80 -16.39
N SER A 103 8.97 4.47 -16.47
CA SER A 103 8.44 3.67 -17.57
C SER A 103 7.48 2.62 -17.00
N ILE A 104 6.25 2.61 -17.52
CA ILE A 104 5.15 1.75 -17.09
C ILE A 104 4.80 0.79 -18.23
N LYS A 105 4.78 -0.51 -17.94
CA LYS A 105 4.37 -1.54 -18.90
C LYS A 105 2.98 -2.05 -18.54
N ILE A 106 2.10 -2.10 -19.54
CA ILE A 106 0.76 -2.67 -19.43
C ILE A 106 0.74 -4.01 -20.15
N ASP A 107 0.25 -5.07 -19.50
CA ASP A 107 0.16 -6.40 -20.12
C ASP A 107 -1.20 -6.68 -20.78
N GLU A 108 -1.28 -7.84 -21.42
CA GLU A 108 -2.47 -8.32 -22.13
C GLU A 108 -3.68 -8.60 -21.25
N PHE A 109 -3.54 -8.65 -19.93
CA PHE A 109 -4.67 -8.75 -19.00
C PHE A 109 -5.09 -7.38 -18.45
N GLY A 110 -4.58 -6.30 -19.05
CA GLY A 110 -4.91 -4.93 -18.72
C GLY A 110 -4.44 -4.53 -17.33
N ARG A 111 -3.30 -5.09 -16.89
CA ARG A 111 -2.65 -4.83 -15.59
C ARG A 111 -1.43 -3.95 -15.79
N ILE A 112 -1.05 -3.20 -14.75
CA ILE A 112 0.26 -2.55 -14.71
C ILE A 112 1.29 -3.63 -14.36
N ALA A 113 1.91 -4.20 -15.39
CA ALA A 113 2.82 -5.34 -15.25
C ALA A 113 4.15 -4.97 -14.58
N GLN A 114 4.64 -3.77 -14.85
CA GLN A 114 5.86 -3.23 -14.26
C GLN A 114 5.85 -1.71 -14.23
N VAL A 115 6.40 -1.13 -13.16
CA VAL A 115 6.81 0.27 -13.10
C VAL A 115 8.31 0.31 -12.86
N THR A 116 9.03 1.02 -13.72
CA THR A 116 10.48 1.21 -13.64
C THR A 116 10.77 2.67 -13.36
N LEU A 117 11.45 2.97 -12.26
CA LEU A 117 11.85 4.33 -11.90
C LEU A 117 13.19 4.67 -12.58
N LEU A 118 13.24 5.82 -13.25
CA LEU A 118 14.34 6.18 -14.16
C LEU A 118 15.32 7.21 -13.58
N GLU A 119 14.96 7.85 -12.47
CA GLU A 119 15.81 8.85 -11.84
C GLU A 119 17.06 8.23 -11.19
N GLU A 120 18.17 8.96 -11.24
CA GLU A 120 19.48 8.48 -10.79
C GLU A 120 19.49 8.00 -9.33
N LYS A 121 18.76 8.69 -8.45
CA LYS A 121 18.61 8.36 -7.02
C LYS A 121 17.99 6.98 -6.75
N TYR A 122 17.36 6.36 -7.74
CA TYR A 122 16.74 5.05 -7.60
C TYR A 122 17.56 3.92 -8.23
N ARG A 123 18.66 4.23 -8.92
CA ARG A 123 19.47 3.18 -9.54
C ARG A 123 20.08 2.29 -8.46
N ASP A 124 20.18 0.99 -8.74
CA ASP A 124 20.88 0.06 -7.87
C ASP A 124 22.41 0.24 -7.95
N ASP A 125 23.16 -0.53 -7.16
CA ASP A 125 24.63 -0.48 -7.12
C ASP A 125 25.28 -0.80 -8.48
N GLU A 126 24.55 -1.43 -9.40
CA GLU A 126 24.99 -1.72 -10.78
C GLU A 126 24.55 -0.64 -11.78
N GLY A 127 23.91 0.44 -11.30
CA GLY A 127 23.40 1.52 -12.13
C GLY A 127 22.11 1.19 -12.88
N LYS A 128 21.44 0.07 -12.58
CA LYS A 128 20.20 -0.32 -13.28
C LYS A 128 19.00 0.42 -12.70
N PRO A 129 18.03 0.83 -13.56
CA PRO A 129 16.78 1.41 -13.11
C PRO A 129 15.99 0.44 -12.21
N LEU A 130 15.39 0.98 -11.16
CA LEU A 130 14.64 0.19 -10.18
C LEU A 130 13.28 -0.26 -10.71
N LYS A 131 12.98 -1.54 -10.56
CA LYS A 131 11.68 -2.14 -10.88
C LYS A 131 10.89 -2.39 -9.60
N LEU A 132 9.61 -2.04 -9.60
CA LEU A 132 8.79 -2.10 -8.38
C LEU A 132 8.15 -3.47 -8.12
N PHE A 133 7.87 -4.27 -9.16
CA PHE A 133 7.11 -5.51 -9.00
C PHE A 133 7.90 -6.75 -9.39
N LYS A 134 7.81 -7.82 -8.57
CA LYS A 134 8.31 -9.16 -8.91
C LYS A 134 7.53 -9.76 -10.09
N ALA A 135 8.14 -10.70 -10.80
CA ALA A 135 7.51 -11.38 -11.93
C ALA A 135 6.22 -12.13 -11.50
N ASP A 136 6.27 -12.85 -10.38
CA ASP A 136 5.18 -13.67 -9.82
C ASP A 136 4.18 -12.90 -8.94
N ALA A 137 4.30 -11.57 -8.85
CA ALA A 137 3.40 -10.75 -8.04
C ALA A 137 2.02 -10.56 -8.69
N VAL A 138 0.98 -10.44 -7.87
CA VAL A 138 -0.33 -9.96 -8.35
C VAL A 138 -0.14 -8.52 -8.79
N LYS A 139 -0.56 -8.19 -10.01
CA LYS A 139 -0.25 -6.89 -10.61
C LYS A 139 -1.34 -5.86 -10.30
N PRO A 140 -0.98 -4.58 -10.12
CA PRO A 140 -1.96 -3.52 -10.00
C PRO A 140 -2.92 -3.49 -11.20
N LEU A 141 -4.15 -3.09 -10.94
CA LEU A 141 -5.24 -3.03 -11.90
C LEU A 141 -5.72 -4.38 -12.46
N GLU A 142 -5.26 -5.51 -11.89
CA GLU A 142 -5.90 -6.80 -12.16
C GLU A 142 -7.37 -6.73 -11.76
N LEU A 143 -8.22 -7.16 -12.69
CA LEU A 143 -9.67 -7.17 -12.54
C LEU A 143 -10.12 -8.61 -12.31
N ARG A 144 -10.95 -8.82 -11.30
CA ARG A 144 -11.56 -10.12 -11.00
C ARG A 144 -13.07 -9.98 -10.94
N PHE A 145 -13.79 -10.88 -11.62
CA PHE A 145 -15.25 -10.89 -11.57
C PHE A 145 -15.75 -11.75 -10.42
N SER A 146 -16.87 -11.34 -9.81
CA SER A 146 -17.55 -12.17 -8.82
C SER A 146 -18.12 -13.45 -9.41
N ASP A 147 -18.54 -13.42 -10.69
CA ASP A 147 -18.96 -14.61 -11.43
C ASP A 147 -17.74 -15.47 -11.80
N PRO A 148 -17.64 -16.72 -11.32
CA PRO A 148 -16.45 -17.55 -11.53
C PRO A 148 -16.19 -17.91 -12.99
N THR A 149 -17.24 -18.09 -13.81
CA THR A 149 -17.12 -18.46 -15.22
C THR A 149 -16.58 -17.29 -16.03
N LEU A 150 -17.16 -16.11 -15.85
CA LEU A 150 -16.71 -14.87 -16.45
C LEU A 150 -15.29 -14.51 -15.99
N ASN A 151 -14.99 -14.71 -14.70
CA ASN A 151 -13.65 -14.49 -14.16
C ASN A 151 -12.62 -15.40 -14.85
N ALA A 152 -12.91 -16.69 -14.98
CA ALA A 152 -12.03 -17.64 -15.67
C ALA A 152 -11.82 -17.30 -17.16
N GLU A 153 -12.85 -16.74 -17.83
CA GLU A 153 -12.74 -16.23 -19.19
C GLU A 153 -11.84 -14.98 -19.28
N ALA A 154 -11.98 -14.04 -18.33
CA ALA A 154 -11.21 -12.80 -18.29
C ALA A 154 -9.69 -13.01 -18.16
N PHE A 155 -9.26 -14.12 -17.56
CA PHE A 155 -7.84 -14.51 -17.50
C PHE A 155 -7.34 -15.29 -18.74
N LYS A 156 -8.18 -15.49 -19.74
CA LYS A 156 -7.83 -16.15 -21.01
C LYS A 156 -7.94 -15.20 -22.21
N VAL A 157 -8.89 -14.28 -22.17
CA VAL A 157 -9.13 -13.34 -23.27
C VAL A 157 -8.31 -12.07 -23.05
N PRO A 158 -7.36 -11.72 -23.94
CA PRO A 158 -6.56 -10.52 -23.77
C PRO A 158 -7.35 -9.25 -24.07
N TYR A 159 -6.96 -8.16 -23.41
CA TYR A 159 -7.35 -6.80 -23.78
C TYR A 159 -6.73 -6.41 -25.12
N ARG A 160 -7.37 -5.45 -25.79
CA ARG A 160 -6.79 -4.65 -26.88
C ARG A 160 -6.52 -3.24 -26.37
N ALA A 161 -5.36 -2.69 -26.72
CA ALA A 161 -5.01 -1.32 -26.39
C ALA A 161 -5.31 -0.38 -27.57
N SER A 162 -5.77 0.83 -27.30
CA SER A 162 -5.96 1.87 -28.32
C SER A 162 -4.63 2.35 -28.92
N VAL A 163 -3.55 2.27 -28.14
CA VAL A 163 -2.18 2.68 -28.50
C VAL A 163 -1.16 1.77 -27.81
N HIS A 164 0.00 1.58 -28.44
CA HIS A 164 1.07 0.70 -27.92
C HIS A 164 2.23 1.47 -27.26
N GLU A 165 2.38 2.76 -27.55
CA GLU A 165 3.36 3.64 -26.90
C GLU A 165 2.72 4.98 -26.55
N LEU A 166 2.94 5.45 -25.32
CA LEU A 166 2.60 6.79 -24.88
C LEU A 166 3.85 7.45 -24.31
N ARG A 167 4.05 8.74 -24.62
CA ARG A 167 5.15 9.55 -24.09
C ARG A 167 4.60 10.81 -23.44
N ILE A 168 4.56 10.80 -22.12
CA ILE A 168 4.07 11.91 -21.30
C ILE A 168 5.18 12.95 -21.18
N LYS A 169 4.95 14.14 -21.75
CA LYS A 169 5.88 15.28 -21.65
C LYS A 169 5.41 16.25 -20.58
N ASP A 170 4.38 17.04 -20.90
CA ASP A 170 3.86 18.10 -20.04
C ASP A 170 2.37 17.93 -19.73
N ALA A 171 1.60 17.33 -20.64
CA ALA A 171 0.19 17.05 -20.47
C ALA A 171 -0.06 15.56 -20.25
N PRO A 172 -1.11 15.19 -19.49
CA PRO A 172 -1.48 13.80 -19.29
C PRO A 172 -1.99 13.16 -20.59
N GLU A 173 -1.67 11.88 -20.74
CA GLU A 173 -2.02 11.07 -21.92
C GLU A 173 -2.90 9.90 -21.50
N THR A 174 -3.84 9.50 -22.37
CA THR A 174 -4.83 8.46 -22.06
C THR A 174 -4.66 7.24 -22.97
N ILE A 175 -4.72 6.05 -22.36
CA ILE A 175 -4.86 4.77 -23.06
C ILE A 175 -6.23 4.15 -22.73
N THR A 176 -6.85 3.56 -23.74
CA THR A 176 -8.08 2.79 -23.58
C THR A 176 -7.77 1.32 -23.83
N LEU A 177 -8.10 0.48 -22.86
CA LEU A 177 -8.00 -0.98 -22.94
C LEU A 177 -9.41 -1.55 -23.05
N THR A 178 -9.66 -2.38 -24.06
CA THR A 178 -10.96 -3.01 -24.28
C THR A 178 -10.83 -4.54 -24.26
N GLN A 179 -11.62 -5.22 -23.44
CA GLN A 179 -11.72 -6.68 -23.39
C GLN A 179 -13.14 -7.09 -23.79
N GLU A 180 -13.25 -7.91 -24.82
CA GLU A 180 -14.53 -8.45 -25.31
C GLU A 180 -14.67 -9.90 -24.81
N LEU A 181 -15.50 -10.08 -23.78
CA LEU A 181 -15.85 -11.38 -23.22
C LEU A 181 -17.21 -11.84 -23.77
N THR A 182 -17.57 -13.08 -23.49
CA THR A 182 -18.87 -13.63 -23.89
C THR A 182 -20.01 -12.85 -23.24
N GLY A 183 -20.65 -11.99 -24.04
CA GLY A 183 -21.79 -11.18 -23.60
C GLY A 183 -21.44 -10.05 -22.63
N LEU A 184 -20.18 -9.62 -22.55
CA LEU A 184 -19.72 -8.50 -21.74
C LEU A 184 -18.50 -7.82 -22.40
N THR A 185 -18.53 -6.49 -22.49
CA THR A 185 -17.37 -5.69 -22.88
C THR A 185 -16.87 -4.93 -21.66
N VAL A 186 -15.57 -4.99 -21.39
CA VAL A 186 -14.91 -4.22 -20.33
C VAL A 186 -14.04 -3.16 -20.98
N THR A 187 -14.21 -1.90 -20.57
CA THR A 187 -13.37 -0.79 -21.01
C THR A 187 -12.65 -0.18 -19.81
N LYS A 188 -11.32 -0.15 -19.85
CA LYS A 188 -10.49 0.62 -18.90
C LYS A 188 -9.92 1.83 -19.63
N GLU A 189 -10.21 3.02 -19.15
CA GLU A 189 -9.59 4.25 -19.61
C GLU A 189 -8.63 4.72 -18.53
N ILE A 190 -7.34 4.77 -18.86
CA ILE A 190 -6.27 5.09 -17.92
C ILE A 190 -5.58 6.36 -18.40
N ARG A 191 -5.68 7.42 -17.60
CA ARG A 191 -5.05 8.72 -17.87
C ARG A 191 -3.80 8.84 -17.01
N PHE A 192 -2.63 8.82 -17.63
CA PHE A 192 -1.35 8.87 -16.93
C PHE A 192 -0.78 10.28 -16.88
N TYR A 193 -0.08 10.58 -15.79
CA TYR A 193 0.60 11.83 -15.54
C TYR A 193 2.11 11.60 -15.30
N THR A 194 2.88 12.68 -15.24
CA THR A 194 4.34 12.62 -15.17
C THR A 194 4.89 12.22 -13.80
N ASP A 195 4.13 12.38 -12.71
CA ASP A 195 4.59 12.20 -11.33
C ASP A 195 4.28 10.81 -10.74
N GLY A 196 3.70 9.90 -11.54
CA GLY A 196 3.30 8.56 -11.11
C GLY A 196 1.82 8.41 -10.71
N HIS A 197 1.04 9.50 -10.70
CA HIS A 197 -0.42 9.39 -10.57
C HIS A 197 -1.09 9.02 -11.90
N TYR A 198 -2.28 8.44 -11.78
CA TYR A 198 -3.14 8.12 -12.91
C TYR A 198 -4.62 8.16 -12.51
N GLY A 199 -5.46 8.58 -13.44
CA GLY A 199 -6.91 8.40 -13.35
C GLY A 199 -7.31 7.08 -14.00
N LEU A 200 -8.27 6.37 -13.40
CA LEU A 200 -8.82 5.11 -13.92
C LEU A 200 -10.35 5.20 -13.99
N SER A 201 -10.90 5.01 -15.19
CA SER A 201 -12.32 4.71 -15.39
C SER A 201 -12.47 3.28 -15.88
N VAL A 202 -13.26 2.48 -15.18
CA VAL A 202 -13.64 1.12 -15.60
C VAL A 202 -15.13 1.08 -15.86
N ARG A 203 -15.49 0.66 -17.06
CA ARG A 203 -16.88 0.58 -17.56
C ARG A 203 -17.16 -0.81 -18.08
N THR A 204 -18.35 -1.32 -17.81
CA THR A 204 -18.83 -2.61 -18.33
C THR A 204 -20.09 -2.41 -19.18
N SER A 205 -20.25 -3.17 -20.27
CA SER A 205 -21.41 -3.00 -21.18
C SER A 205 -22.75 -3.37 -20.56
N LYS A 206 -22.74 -4.08 -19.43
CA LYS A 206 -23.88 -4.35 -18.55
C LYS A 206 -23.42 -4.35 -17.09
N PRO A 207 -24.32 -4.12 -16.11
CA PRO A 207 -23.97 -4.22 -14.71
C PRO A 207 -23.43 -5.60 -14.35
N VAL A 208 -22.28 -5.65 -13.69
CA VAL A 208 -21.63 -6.86 -13.19
C VAL A 208 -20.70 -6.51 -12.04
N ASP A 209 -20.75 -7.26 -10.95
CA ASP A 209 -19.86 -7.06 -9.82
C ASP A 209 -18.43 -7.54 -10.17
N TYR A 210 -17.46 -6.66 -9.93
CA TYR A 210 -16.04 -6.92 -10.14
C TYR A 210 -15.19 -6.27 -9.05
N PHE A 211 -13.92 -6.66 -9.00
CA PHE A 211 -12.93 -6.13 -8.10
C PHE A 211 -11.68 -5.68 -8.86
N ILE A 212 -11.08 -4.57 -8.44
CA ILE A 212 -9.78 -4.10 -8.93
C ILE A 212 -8.79 -4.06 -7.78
N THR A 213 -7.59 -4.60 -8.00
CA THR A 213 -6.56 -4.65 -6.96
C THR A 213 -5.49 -3.56 -7.11
N THR A 214 -4.93 -3.12 -5.98
CA THR A 214 -3.66 -2.38 -5.93
C THR A 214 -2.47 -3.24 -6.36
N GLY A 215 -2.67 -4.56 -6.48
CA GLY A 215 -1.61 -5.54 -6.65
C GLY A 215 -0.92 -5.87 -5.33
N SER A 216 0.02 -6.80 -5.40
CA SER A 216 0.99 -6.99 -4.33
C SER A 216 1.81 -5.70 -4.15
N ARG A 217 2.24 -5.43 -2.92
CA ARG A 217 3.08 -4.26 -2.64
C ARG A 217 4.34 -4.24 -3.52
N PRO A 218 4.88 -3.04 -3.83
CA PRO A 218 6.22 -2.92 -4.36
C PRO A 218 7.24 -3.68 -3.49
N ILE A 219 8.28 -4.23 -4.13
CA ILE A 219 9.38 -4.92 -3.45
C ILE A 219 10.68 -4.37 -3.99
N ALA A 220 10.96 -3.12 -3.64
CA ALA A 220 12.16 -2.42 -4.05
C ALA A 220 13.18 -2.29 -2.91
N ASP A 221 12.77 -2.49 -1.66
CA ASP A 221 13.67 -2.62 -0.51
C ASP A 221 13.86 -4.10 -0.12
N THR A 222 15.11 -4.58 -0.17
CA THR A 222 15.50 -5.95 0.26
C THR A 222 16.22 -5.96 1.61
N SER A 223 16.34 -4.80 2.27
CA SER A 223 17.02 -4.68 3.55
C SER A 223 16.32 -5.49 4.65
N LYS A 224 17.10 -5.98 5.62
CA LYS A 224 16.61 -6.80 6.73
C LYS A 224 16.03 -5.97 7.89
N TYR A 225 15.80 -4.67 7.71
CA TYR A 225 15.27 -3.83 8.77
C TYR A 225 13.80 -4.17 9.04
N MET A 226 13.43 -4.24 10.32
CA MET A 226 12.05 -4.51 10.78
C MET A 226 11.20 -3.24 10.62
N ILE A 227 10.73 -2.99 9.41
CA ILE A 227 9.81 -1.89 9.12
C ILE A 227 8.53 -2.48 8.53
N ALA A 228 7.40 -1.95 8.98
CA ALA A 228 6.08 -2.37 8.52
C ALA A 228 5.99 -2.27 7.00
N LYS A 229 5.40 -3.31 6.41
CA LYS A 229 5.13 -3.46 4.98
C LYS A 229 3.86 -4.29 4.86
N GLY A 230 3.04 -3.99 3.87
CA GLY A 230 1.75 -4.65 3.69
C GLY A 230 0.71 -3.72 3.10
N ALA A 231 -0.45 -3.64 3.76
CA ALA A 231 -1.59 -2.84 3.34
C ALA A 231 -1.87 -1.72 4.35
N LEU A 232 -2.19 -0.54 3.83
CA LEU A 232 -2.56 0.63 4.61
C LEU A 232 -3.89 1.17 4.08
N ILE A 233 -4.90 1.21 4.93
CA ILE A 233 -6.27 1.61 4.60
C ILE A 233 -6.62 2.83 5.44
N LYS A 234 -7.07 3.91 4.79
CA LYS A 234 -7.57 5.10 5.50
C LYS A 234 -9.03 5.35 5.15
N ASP A 235 -9.87 5.49 6.18
CA ASP A 235 -11.28 5.83 6.00
C ASP A 235 -11.54 7.34 6.03
N LYS A 236 -12.80 7.72 5.74
CA LYS A 236 -13.27 9.10 5.78
C LYS A 236 -13.27 9.72 7.17
N ASP A 237 -13.33 8.90 8.22
CA ASP A 237 -13.29 9.37 9.61
C ASP A 237 -11.84 9.65 10.08
N GLY A 238 -10.86 9.31 9.24
CA GLY A 238 -9.44 9.56 9.45
C GLY A 238 -8.72 8.41 10.17
N LEU A 239 -9.41 7.29 10.43
CA LEU A 239 -8.78 6.11 10.99
C LEU A 239 -7.85 5.48 9.95
N LEU A 240 -6.62 5.22 10.37
CA LEU A 240 -5.59 4.58 9.57
C LEU A 240 -5.36 3.17 10.09
N THR A 241 -5.64 2.17 9.26
CA THR A 241 -5.48 0.75 9.58
C THR A 241 -4.31 0.17 8.79
N THR A 242 -3.32 -0.37 9.49
CA THR A 242 -2.20 -1.10 8.90
C THR A 242 -2.40 -2.60 9.07
N ILE A 243 -2.21 -3.36 7.99
CA ILE A 243 -2.20 -4.83 7.99
C ILE A 243 -0.83 -5.23 7.44
N GLU A 244 0.00 -5.87 8.26
CA GLU A 244 1.35 -6.26 7.87
C GLU A 244 1.36 -7.56 7.04
N ASP A 245 2.41 -7.74 6.24
CA ASP A 245 2.72 -9.00 5.58
C ASP A 245 2.69 -10.17 6.58
N GLY A 246 2.00 -11.26 6.23
CA GLY A 246 1.84 -12.44 7.09
C GLY A 246 0.67 -12.41 8.07
N ASP A 247 0.03 -11.25 8.28
CA ASP A 247 -1.02 -11.09 9.30
C ASP A 247 -2.44 -11.27 8.77
N THR A 248 -2.62 -11.52 7.47
CA THR A 248 -3.95 -11.65 6.87
C THR A 248 -4.49 -13.07 7.05
N LYS A 249 -5.50 -13.23 7.94
CA LYS A 249 -6.10 -14.55 8.24
C LYS A 249 -7.43 -14.83 7.52
N GLY A 250 -7.92 -13.86 6.74
CA GLY A 250 -9.20 -13.93 6.03
C GLY A 250 -9.58 -12.58 5.44
N ASP A 251 -10.76 -12.52 4.79
CA ASP A 251 -11.26 -11.30 4.17
C ASP A 251 -11.67 -10.27 5.23
N GLN A 252 -11.16 -9.05 5.10
CA GLN A 252 -11.51 -7.89 5.94
C GLN A 252 -12.12 -6.82 5.05
N SER A 253 -13.35 -6.39 5.35
CA SER A 253 -14.06 -5.38 4.55
C SER A 253 -14.07 -4.02 5.24
N PHE A 254 -13.83 -2.98 4.45
CA PHE A 254 -13.77 -1.58 4.86
C PHE A 254 -14.67 -0.77 3.92
N ASN A 255 -15.53 0.08 4.48
CA ASN A 255 -16.41 0.96 3.72
C ASN A 255 -15.95 2.40 3.89
N ASN A 256 -16.35 3.29 2.97
CA ASN A 256 -16.00 4.71 3.04
C ASN A 256 -14.48 4.96 3.11
N VAL A 257 -13.69 4.13 2.44
CA VAL A 257 -12.24 4.26 2.39
C VAL A 257 -11.84 5.39 1.44
N ILE A 258 -10.98 6.31 1.86
CA ILE A 258 -10.48 7.39 0.99
C ILE A 258 -9.24 6.97 0.21
N PHE A 259 -8.39 6.11 0.76
CA PHE A 259 -7.31 5.47 0.04
C PHE A 259 -7.00 4.08 0.59
N ALA A 260 -6.54 3.22 -0.31
CA ALA A 260 -5.97 1.92 -0.01
C ALA A 260 -4.59 1.80 -0.66
N SER A 261 -3.59 1.41 0.11
CA SER A 261 -2.19 1.39 -0.32
C SER A 261 -1.52 0.06 -0.02
N ALA A 262 -1.03 -0.63 -1.04
CA ALA A 262 -0.06 -1.71 -0.87
C ALA A 262 1.35 -1.11 -0.88
N PHE A 263 2.10 -1.26 0.21
CA PHE A 263 3.32 -0.49 0.45
C PHE A 263 4.49 -1.32 0.97
N ASP A 264 5.70 -0.93 0.58
CA ASP A 264 6.93 -1.23 1.32
C ASP A 264 7.46 0.04 2.01
N ARG A 265 8.70 0.01 2.49
CA ARG A 265 9.30 1.14 3.22
C ARG A 265 9.29 2.44 2.43
N TYR A 266 9.55 2.42 1.11
CA TYR A 266 9.81 3.63 0.32
C TYR A 266 8.84 3.81 -0.85
N TYR A 267 8.12 2.77 -1.24
CA TYR A 267 7.29 2.74 -2.44
C TYR A 267 5.89 2.23 -2.11
N ALA A 268 4.92 2.67 -2.91
CA ALA A 268 3.53 2.28 -2.74
C ALA A 268 2.82 2.12 -4.09
N SER A 269 1.79 1.28 -4.08
CA SER A 269 0.72 1.23 -5.06
C SER A 269 -0.58 1.61 -4.35
N VAL A 270 -1.16 2.73 -4.75
CA VAL A 270 -2.30 3.37 -4.07
C VAL A 270 -3.47 3.48 -5.05
N LEU A 271 -4.66 3.15 -4.56
CA LEU A 271 -5.93 3.50 -5.21
C LEU A 271 -6.75 4.35 -4.24
N TYR A 272 -7.36 5.43 -4.74
CA TYR A 272 -8.02 6.42 -3.89
C TYR A 272 -9.22 7.08 -4.56
N ASP A 273 -10.22 7.43 -3.73
CA ASP A 273 -11.30 8.35 -4.06
C ASP A 273 -11.59 9.19 -2.81
N LEU A 274 -11.07 10.42 -2.81
CA LEU A 274 -11.17 11.32 -1.66
C LEU A 274 -12.58 11.90 -1.45
N LYS A 275 -13.51 11.70 -2.39
CA LYS A 275 -14.84 12.30 -2.38
C LYS A 275 -15.93 11.26 -2.10
N LYS A 276 -16.07 10.27 -2.99
CA LYS A 276 -17.14 9.27 -2.89
C LYS A 276 -16.81 8.22 -1.83
N GLY A 277 -15.53 7.90 -1.66
CA GLY A 277 -15.08 6.79 -0.83
C GLY A 277 -15.22 5.45 -1.56
N LEU A 278 -14.50 4.47 -1.04
CA LEU A 278 -14.30 3.17 -1.66
C LEU A 278 -14.82 2.05 -0.74
N ASN A 279 -15.30 0.97 -1.36
CA ASN A 279 -15.56 -0.30 -0.69
C ASN A 279 -14.38 -1.22 -0.95
N VAL A 280 -13.64 -1.52 0.11
CA VAL A 280 -12.36 -2.22 0.04
C VAL A 280 -12.44 -3.53 0.79
N THR A 281 -11.93 -4.60 0.19
CA THR A 281 -11.71 -5.88 0.85
C THR A 281 -10.21 -6.21 0.83
N VAL A 282 -9.66 -6.57 1.98
CA VAL A 282 -8.28 -7.08 2.11
C VAL A 282 -8.37 -8.58 2.32
N SER A 283 -7.78 -9.35 1.42
CA SER A 283 -7.82 -10.81 1.40
C SER A 283 -6.41 -11.40 1.55
N PRO A 284 -6.28 -12.64 2.06
CA PRO A 284 -4.98 -13.28 2.21
C PRO A 284 -4.37 -13.59 0.84
N GLY A 285 -3.21 -13.02 0.56
CA GLY A 285 -2.36 -13.35 -0.57
C GLY A 285 -1.38 -14.48 -0.25
N LYS A 286 -0.39 -14.69 -1.13
CA LYS A 286 0.75 -15.58 -0.88
C LYS A 286 1.39 -15.26 0.48
N ASN A 287 1.70 -16.28 1.28
CA ASN A 287 2.25 -16.15 2.63
C ASN A 287 1.39 -15.33 3.61
N ASN A 288 0.08 -15.19 3.38
CA ASN A 288 -0.81 -14.32 4.16
C ASN A 288 -0.47 -12.82 4.04
N ASP A 289 0.30 -12.43 3.02
CA ASP A 289 0.52 -11.03 2.68
C ASP A 289 -0.82 -10.40 2.25
N PRO A 290 -1.14 -9.17 2.68
CA PRO A 290 -2.42 -8.56 2.37
C PRO A 290 -2.54 -8.22 0.88
N LEU A 291 -3.65 -8.63 0.26
CA LEU A 291 -4.02 -8.24 -1.10
C LEU A 291 -5.30 -7.42 -1.08
N ILE A 292 -5.22 -6.18 -1.58
CA ILE A 292 -6.33 -5.24 -1.49
C ILE A 292 -7.17 -5.26 -2.77
N PHE A 293 -8.48 -5.25 -2.63
CA PHE A 293 -9.46 -5.24 -3.71
C PHE A 293 -10.52 -4.16 -3.50
N LEU A 294 -10.80 -3.36 -4.52
CA LEU A 294 -11.87 -2.37 -4.55
C LEU A 294 -13.05 -2.94 -5.32
N LYS A 295 -14.25 -2.93 -4.73
CA LYS A 295 -15.47 -3.42 -5.39
C LYS A 295 -16.06 -2.36 -6.33
N GLY A 296 -16.39 -2.77 -7.57
CA GLY A 296 -17.16 -2.01 -8.56
C GLY A 296 -18.30 -2.85 -9.15
N SER A 297 -19.26 -2.20 -9.86
CA SER A 297 -20.44 -2.90 -10.42
C SER A 297 -20.86 -2.47 -11.84
N SER A 298 -20.43 -1.29 -12.33
CA SER A 298 -20.73 -0.82 -13.69
C SER A 298 -19.70 0.21 -14.12
N ASP A 299 -19.85 1.45 -13.64
CA ASP A 299 -18.94 2.55 -13.87
C ASP A 299 -18.21 2.92 -12.58
N MET A 300 -16.93 2.57 -12.51
CA MET A 300 -16.05 3.00 -11.44
C MET A 300 -15.07 4.05 -11.97
N GLN A 301 -14.93 5.15 -11.23
CA GLN A 301 -13.91 6.17 -11.47
C GLN A 301 -13.13 6.34 -10.18
N ILE A 302 -11.83 6.10 -10.25
CA ILE A 302 -10.91 6.22 -9.12
C ILE A 302 -9.60 6.82 -9.61
N GLU A 303 -8.84 7.37 -8.69
CA GLU A 303 -7.47 7.80 -8.96
C GLU A 303 -6.50 6.78 -8.36
N GLY A 304 -5.27 6.78 -8.85
CA GLY A 304 -4.22 5.91 -8.37
C GLY A 304 -2.85 6.57 -8.41
N TYR A 305 -1.92 5.99 -7.67
CA TYR A 305 -0.52 6.41 -7.60
C TYR A 305 0.37 5.19 -7.45
N ILE A 306 1.40 5.06 -8.29
CA ILE A 306 2.43 4.02 -8.12
C ILE A 306 3.80 4.67 -8.23
N GLY A 307 4.59 4.60 -7.16
CA GLY A 307 5.90 5.24 -7.12
C GLY A 307 6.48 5.35 -5.72
N ALA A 308 7.50 6.20 -5.60
CA ALA A 308 8.15 6.51 -4.33
C ALA A 308 7.24 7.36 -3.43
N LYS A 309 7.25 7.11 -2.12
CA LYS A 309 6.45 7.84 -1.13
C LYS A 309 7.06 9.20 -0.82
N GLU A 310 7.18 10.05 -1.83
CA GLU A 310 7.74 11.39 -1.70
C GLU A 310 6.72 12.37 -1.15
N TYR A 311 7.04 13.01 -0.02
CA TYR A 311 6.13 13.91 0.67
C TYR A 311 5.60 15.04 -0.23
N ARG A 312 6.48 15.68 -1.01
CA ARG A 312 6.08 16.80 -1.88
C ARG A 312 5.10 16.35 -2.97
N THR A 313 5.37 15.20 -3.59
CA THR A 313 4.52 14.61 -4.64
C THR A 313 3.16 14.24 -4.07
N LEU A 314 3.12 13.46 -2.98
CA LEU A 314 1.86 13.04 -2.35
C LEU A 314 1.04 14.25 -1.85
N LYS A 315 1.69 15.25 -1.23
CA LYS A 315 1.03 16.47 -0.77
C LYS A 315 0.44 17.30 -1.91
N ALA A 316 1.11 17.35 -3.06
CA ALA A 316 0.62 18.07 -4.23
C ALA A 316 -0.64 17.43 -4.83
N LEU A 317 -0.74 16.10 -4.77
CA LEU A 317 -1.96 15.37 -5.14
C LEU A 317 -3.09 15.62 -4.13
N SER A 318 -2.79 15.44 -2.84
CA SER A 318 -3.69 15.79 -1.75
C SER A 318 -2.97 15.74 -0.40
N PRO A 319 -3.21 16.69 0.52
CA PRO A 319 -2.69 16.61 1.89
C PRO A 319 -3.03 15.29 2.61
N GLN A 320 -4.15 14.66 2.28
CA GLN A 320 -4.55 13.39 2.91
C GLN A 320 -3.68 12.21 2.46
N LEU A 321 -3.05 12.29 1.28
CA LEU A 321 -2.18 11.24 0.76
C LEU A 321 -0.79 11.26 1.41
N THR A 322 -0.44 12.29 2.18
CA THR A 322 0.82 12.25 2.95
C THR A 322 0.80 11.16 4.03
N ASP A 323 -0.38 10.67 4.42
CA ASP A 323 -0.52 9.57 5.37
C ASP A 323 -0.15 8.20 4.77
N VAL A 324 0.05 8.10 3.46
CA VAL A 324 0.70 6.94 2.83
C VAL A 324 2.14 6.79 3.33
N ILE A 325 2.77 7.89 3.78
CA ILE A 325 4.03 7.86 4.53
C ILE A 325 3.68 7.52 5.99
N GLU A 326 3.64 6.22 6.26
CA GLU A 326 3.44 5.68 7.60
C GLU A 326 4.76 5.75 8.39
N TYR A 327 4.71 6.35 9.59
CA TYR A 327 5.88 6.61 10.45
C TYR A 327 5.92 5.67 11.66
N GLY A 328 5.16 4.57 11.62
CA GLY A 328 4.93 3.71 12.76
C GLY A 328 4.21 4.41 13.93
N TRP A 329 4.34 3.77 15.09
CA TRP A 329 3.84 4.24 16.37
C TRP A 329 4.20 5.70 16.70
N PHE A 330 5.40 6.14 16.33
CA PHE A 330 5.89 7.48 16.64
C PHE A 330 5.42 8.55 15.66
N SER A 331 4.41 8.27 14.83
CA SER A 331 3.87 9.22 13.83
C SER A 331 3.50 10.58 14.42
N PHE A 332 3.00 10.62 15.66
CA PHE A 332 2.67 11.87 16.36
C PHE A 332 3.88 12.80 16.58
N LEU A 333 5.09 12.22 16.68
CA LEU A 333 6.35 12.95 16.87
C LEU A 333 7.10 13.14 15.54
N SER A 334 7.13 12.08 14.72
CA SER A 334 7.81 12.06 13.43
C SER A 334 7.26 13.09 12.45
N LYS A 335 5.93 13.28 12.40
CA LYS A 335 5.29 14.24 11.49
C LYS A 335 5.71 15.70 11.76
N PRO A 336 5.62 16.23 13.00
CA PRO A 336 6.13 17.57 13.32
C PRO A 336 7.61 17.74 13.01
N PHE A 337 8.46 16.78 13.40
CA PHE A 337 9.91 16.86 13.16
C PHE A 337 10.24 16.90 11.67
N PHE A 338 9.62 16.00 10.90
CA PHE A 338 9.81 15.98 9.46
C PHE A 338 9.33 17.29 8.80
N ALA A 339 8.22 17.87 9.26
CA ALA A 339 7.75 19.17 8.76
C ALA A 339 8.78 20.30 8.98
N VAL A 340 9.42 20.34 10.16
CA VAL A 340 10.49 21.32 10.45
C VAL A 340 11.69 21.08 9.54
N ILE A 341 12.14 19.83 9.39
CA ILE A 341 13.28 19.51 8.51
C ILE A 341 12.97 19.90 7.05
N VAL A 342 11.76 19.63 6.55
CA VAL A 342 11.34 20.03 5.19
C VAL A 342 11.29 21.55 5.04
N TRP A 343 10.88 22.27 6.09
CA TRP A 343 10.89 23.73 6.11
C TRP A 343 12.32 24.27 6.03
N ILE A 344 13.25 23.78 6.86
CA ILE A 344 14.68 24.14 6.82
C ILE A 344 15.27 23.82 5.43
N HIS A 345 15.02 22.62 4.92
CA HIS A 345 15.44 22.21 3.58
C HIS A 345 14.96 23.16 2.48
N GLY A 346 13.79 23.80 2.66
CA GLY A 346 13.29 24.82 1.75
C GLY A 346 14.21 26.04 1.61
N PHE A 347 14.96 26.39 2.66
CA PHE A 347 15.91 27.50 2.64
C PHE A 347 17.31 27.08 2.19
N VAL A 348 17.79 25.93 2.68
CA VAL A 348 19.19 25.50 2.44
C VAL A 348 19.36 24.63 1.20
N GLY A 349 18.30 23.99 0.71
CA GLY A 349 18.32 23.12 -0.47
C GLY A 349 19.12 21.83 -0.32
N ASN A 350 19.50 21.44 0.90
CA ASN A 350 20.33 20.28 1.18
C ASN A 350 19.87 19.53 2.44
N TRP A 351 19.63 18.22 2.32
CA TRP A 351 19.15 17.38 3.41
C TRP A 351 20.14 17.23 4.56
N GLY A 352 21.46 17.17 4.29
CA GLY A 352 22.48 17.09 5.34
C GLY A 352 22.50 18.34 6.22
N TRP A 353 22.51 19.52 5.60
CA TRP A 353 22.44 20.79 6.33
C TRP A 353 21.10 20.96 7.05
N ALA A 354 20.00 20.52 6.46
CA ALA A 354 18.68 20.60 7.11
C ALA A 354 18.62 19.78 8.40
N ILE A 355 19.26 18.59 8.41
CA ILE A 355 19.36 17.75 9.60
C ILE A 355 20.28 18.41 10.64
N ILE A 356 21.47 18.88 10.23
CA ILE A 356 22.43 19.56 11.13
C ILE A 356 21.81 20.80 11.80
N LEU A 357 20.96 21.54 11.11
CA LEU A 357 20.28 22.71 11.68
C LEU A 357 19.09 22.36 12.58
N PHE A 358 18.52 21.17 12.41
CA PHE A 358 17.41 20.68 13.23
C PHE A 358 17.90 20.11 14.56
N THR A 359 19.03 19.40 14.54
CA THR A 359 19.72 18.84 15.72
C THR A 359 20.54 19.90 16.43
#